data_AF-A0A6C0JE98-F1
#
_entry.id   AF-A0A6C0JE98-F1
#
_cell.length_a   1.000
_cell.length_b   1.000
_cell.length_c   1.000
_cell.angle_alpha   90.00
_cell.angle_beta   90.00
_cell.angle_gamma   90.00
#
_symmetry.space_group_name_H-M   'P 1'
#
loop_
_entity.id
_entity.type
_entity.pdbx_description
1 polymer ?
#
loop_
_entity_poly.entity_id
_entity_poly.type
_entity_poly.pdbx_seq_one_letter_code
_entity_poly.pdbx_strand_id
1 'polypeptide(L)'
;MRRITVFLTILIAANSTRLTQKKLCVNCKHFIQDKRKCAIFGETDLITGKIDYEYASYCRKHEGNCGDKAIYYEENKHKHFTIPYYFYKEWWPVIYLGMIYSILLFYLNKIANI
;
A
#
# COMPACT_ATOMS: atom_id res chain seq x y z
N MET A 1 -43.52 15.20 30.24
CA MET A 1 -42.69 16.11 29.40
C MET A 1 -41.21 16.18 29.82
N ARG A 2 -40.61 15.14 30.43
CA ARG A 2 -39.21 15.18 30.92
C ARG A 2 -38.28 14.11 30.31
N ARG A 3 -38.83 13.20 29.49
CA ARG A 3 -38.08 12.09 28.87
C ARG A 3 -37.67 12.33 27.41
N ILE A 4 -38.32 13.28 26.74
CA ILE A 4 -38.05 13.60 25.32
C ILE A 4 -36.77 14.44 25.17
N THR A 5 -36.44 15.28 26.17
CA THR A 5 -35.26 16.15 26.14
C THR A 5 -33.93 15.41 26.26
N VAL A 6 -33.89 14.24 26.91
CA VAL A 6 -32.64 13.46 27.10
C VAL A 6 -32.19 12.79 25.80
N PHE A 7 -33.14 12.37 24.95
CA PHE A 7 -32.80 11.78 23.64
C PHE A 7 -32.24 12.80 22.66
N LEU A 8 -32.69 14.06 22.73
CA LEU A 8 -32.22 15.11 21.83
C LEU A 8 -30.76 15.50 22.10
N THR A 9 -30.32 15.45 23.36
CA THR A 9 -28.92 15.74 23.73
C THR A 9 -27.93 14.66 23.31
N ILE A 10 -28.35 13.40 23.16
CA ILE A 10 -27.48 12.30 22.72
C ILE A 10 -27.20 12.36 21.21
N LEU A 11 -28.17 12.82 20.42
CA LEU A 11 -28.01 12.96 18.96
C LEU A 11 -27.03 14.07 18.55
N ILE A 12 -26.91 15.14 19.36
CA ILE A 12 -25.99 16.24 19.08
C ILE A 12 -24.53 15.84 19.36
N ALA A 13 -24.29 14.92 20.31
CA ALA A 13 -22.96 14.40 20.61
C ALA A 13 -22.44 13.39 19.56
N ALA A 14 -23.33 12.78 18.77
CA ALA A 14 -22.95 11.85 17.69
C ALA A 14 -22.34 12.54 16.45
N ASN A 15 -22.38 13.88 16.39
CA ASN A 15 -21.79 14.64 15.28
C ASN A 15 -20.28 14.89 15.42
N SER A 16 -19.66 14.45 16.52
CA SER A 16 -18.23 14.65 16.72
C SER A 16 -17.43 13.44 16.23
N THR A 17 -16.54 13.70 15.27
CA THR A 17 -15.52 12.81 14.69
C THR A 17 -15.99 11.78 13.65
N ARG A 18 -16.42 12.29 12.48
CA ARG A 18 -15.94 11.66 11.24
C ARG A 18 -14.41 11.78 11.25
N LEU A 19 -13.73 10.78 11.82
CA LEU A 19 -12.33 10.49 11.55
C LEU A 19 -12.22 10.35 10.04
N THR A 20 -11.85 11.42 9.35
CA THR A 20 -11.47 11.35 7.94
C THR A 20 -10.29 10.40 7.89
N GLN A 21 -10.55 9.15 7.47
CA GLN A 21 -9.53 8.12 7.40
C GLN A 21 -8.36 8.67 6.60
N LYS A 22 -7.24 8.86 7.31
CA LYS A 22 -6.04 9.48 6.78
C LYS A 22 -5.52 8.57 5.66
N LYS A 23 -5.65 9.03 4.41
CA LYS A 23 -5.29 8.22 3.22
C LYS A 23 -3.83 7.76 3.31
N LEU A 24 -3.57 6.47 3.14
CA LEU A 24 -2.23 5.90 3.31
C LEU A 24 -1.44 5.92 1.99
N CYS A 25 -0.17 6.33 2.02
CA CYS A 25 0.68 6.36 0.81
C CYS A 25 0.73 5.03 0.08
N VAL A 26 0.73 3.89 0.80
CA VAL A 26 0.74 2.55 0.20
C VAL A 26 -0.46 2.25 -0.71
N ASN A 27 -1.55 3.03 -0.56
CA ASN A 27 -2.75 2.90 -1.39
C ASN A 27 -2.76 3.90 -2.57
N CYS A 28 -1.76 4.77 -2.68
CA CYS A 28 -1.64 5.75 -3.74
C CYS A 28 -1.04 5.11 -5.00
N LYS A 29 -1.54 5.46 -6.19
CA LYS A 29 -0.99 4.99 -7.47
C LYS A 29 0.47 5.40 -7.70
N HIS A 30 0.91 6.47 -7.05
CA HIS A 30 2.27 7.02 -7.17
C HIS A 30 3.26 6.43 -6.16
N PHE A 31 2.83 5.50 -5.31
CA PHE A 31 3.73 4.90 -4.32
C PHE A 31 4.57 3.80 -4.95
N ILE A 32 5.89 3.98 -4.88
CA ILE A 32 6.88 3.03 -5.36
C ILE A 32 7.20 2.08 -4.20
N GLN A 33 6.59 0.89 -4.22
CA GLN A 33 6.53 0.00 -3.05
C GLN A 33 7.88 -0.63 -2.69
N ASP A 34 8.67 -1.01 -3.68
CA ASP A 34 10.02 -1.56 -3.53
C ASP A 34 10.98 -0.56 -2.86
N LYS A 35 10.86 0.74 -3.19
CA LYS A 35 11.76 1.78 -2.67
C LYS A 35 11.18 2.60 -1.53
N ARG A 36 9.89 2.42 -1.20
CA ARG A 36 9.11 3.26 -0.27
C ARG A 36 9.14 4.75 -0.62
N LYS A 37 9.23 5.06 -1.92
CA LYS A 37 9.37 6.41 -2.48
C LYS A 37 8.06 6.90 -3.11
N CYS A 38 7.93 8.22 -3.32
CA CYS A 38 6.80 8.84 -3.99
C CYS A 38 7.17 9.28 -5.41
N ALA A 39 6.46 8.76 -6.42
CA ALA A 39 6.76 9.04 -7.83
C ALA A 39 6.35 10.45 -8.32
N ILE A 40 5.75 11.28 -7.46
CA ILE A 40 5.23 12.60 -7.88
C ILE A 40 6.34 13.66 -7.89
N PHE A 41 7.23 13.66 -6.90
CA PHE A 41 8.23 14.72 -6.67
C PHE A 41 9.64 14.22 -6.99
N GLY A 42 9.81 13.63 -8.18
CA GLY A 42 11.12 13.15 -8.63
C GLY A 42 11.96 14.26 -9.24
N GLU A 43 13.26 14.29 -8.91
CA GLU A 43 14.25 15.13 -9.57
C GLU A 43 15.00 14.32 -10.62
N THR A 44 15.09 14.85 -11.84
CA THR A 44 15.81 14.20 -12.94
C THR A 44 17.22 14.75 -13.02
N ASP A 45 18.22 13.89 -12.87
CA ASP A 45 19.59 14.19 -13.23
C ASP A 45 19.69 14.36 -14.75
N LEU A 46 20.00 15.57 -15.21
CA LEU A 46 20.06 15.92 -16.62
C LEU A 46 21.24 15.27 -17.37
N ILE A 47 22.27 14.81 -16.66
CA ILE A 47 23.44 14.17 -17.25
C ILE A 47 23.20 12.67 -17.40
N THR A 48 22.69 12.01 -16.36
CA THR A 48 22.50 10.55 -16.37
C THR A 48 21.10 10.10 -16.77
N GLY A 49 20.13 11.02 -16.82
CA GLY A 49 18.72 10.73 -17.06
C GLY A 49 18.03 9.99 -15.90
N LYS A 50 18.71 9.78 -14.77
CA LYS A 50 18.15 9.08 -13.62
C LYS A 50 17.20 9.99 -12.86
N ILE A 51 16.03 9.47 -12.51
CA ILE A 51 15.08 10.16 -11.65
C ILE A 51 15.29 9.67 -10.22
N ASP A 52 15.63 10.59 -9.31
CA ASP A 52 15.61 10.32 -7.88
C ASP A 52 14.30 10.80 -7.27
N TYR A 53 13.66 9.93 -6.52
CA TYR A 53 12.39 10.20 -5.86
C TYR A 53 12.62 10.34 -4.36
N GLU A 54 11.89 11.25 -3.73
CA GLU A 54 11.87 11.37 -2.28
C GLU A 54 11.10 10.23 -1.60
N TYR A 55 11.41 10.00 -0.33
CA TYR A 55 10.69 9.05 0.49
C TYR A 55 9.24 9.49 0.72
N ALA A 56 8.29 8.55 0.58
CA ALA A 56 6.87 8.88 0.72
C ALA A 56 6.50 9.45 2.11
N SER A 57 7.23 9.06 3.16
CA SER A 57 7.08 9.60 4.51
C SER A 57 7.49 11.08 4.58
N TYR A 58 8.51 11.47 3.82
CA TYR A 58 9.00 12.84 3.75
C TYR A 58 8.05 13.71 2.93
N CYS A 59 7.62 13.26 1.73
CA CYS A 59 6.62 13.97 0.91
C CYS A 59 5.28 14.18 1.65
N ARG A 60 4.95 13.30 2.60
CA ARG A 60 3.74 13.43 3.44
C ARG A 60 3.89 14.48 4.55
N LYS A 61 5.11 14.79 4.99
CA LYS A 61 5.36 15.72 6.09
C LYS A 61 5.70 17.14 5.64
N HIS A 62 6.51 17.31 4.59
CA HIS A 62 7.12 18.61 4.30
C HIS A 62 6.38 19.45 3.26
N GLU A 63 5.83 18.84 2.21
CA GLU A 63 5.33 19.65 1.09
C GLU A 63 3.82 19.95 1.13
N GLY A 64 3.04 19.37 2.06
CA GLY A 64 1.57 19.45 2.00
C GLY A 64 0.94 18.70 0.80
N ASN A 65 1.75 18.32 -0.18
CA ASN A 65 1.38 17.73 -1.44
C ASN A 65 0.72 16.36 -1.27
N CYS A 66 1.39 15.42 -0.60
CA CYS A 66 0.83 14.13 -0.21
C CYS A 66 0.43 14.11 1.28
N GLY A 67 0.25 15.28 1.91
CA GLY A 67 0.08 15.46 3.35
C GLY A 67 -1.32 15.11 3.87
N ASP A 68 -1.70 15.73 4.99
CA ASP A 68 -2.98 15.48 5.68
C ASP A 68 -4.21 15.80 4.83
N LYS A 69 -4.07 16.79 3.94
CA LYS A 69 -5.08 17.15 2.94
C LYS A 69 -5.11 16.19 1.75
N ALA A 70 -4.04 15.40 1.56
CA ALA A 70 -3.92 14.37 0.53
C ALA A 70 -4.29 14.88 -0.89
N ILE A 71 -3.82 16.09 -1.24
CA ILE A 71 -4.26 16.83 -2.44
C ILE A 71 -3.88 16.08 -3.73
N TYR A 72 -2.65 15.54 -3.80
CA TYR A 72 -2.21 14.72 -4.93
C TYR A 72 -2.40 13.21 -4.69
N TYR A 73 -3.23 12.83 -3.73
CA TYR A 73 -3.53 11.42 -3.52
C TYR A 73 -4.48 10.92 -4.60
N GLU A 74 -4.03 9.89 -5.30
CA GLU A 74 -4.86 9.15 -6.24
C GLU A 74 -4.90 7.67 -5.86
N GLU A 75 -6.11 7.14 -5.67
CA GLU A 75 -6.30 5.77 -5.23
C GLU A 75 -5.88 4.78 -6.30
N ASN A 76 -5.08 3.79 -5.91
CA ASN A 76 -4.72 2.69 -6.78
C ASN A 76 -5.89 1.70 -6.90
N LYS A 77 -6.70 1.83 -7.96
CA LYS A 77 -7.82 0.93 -8.26
C LYS A 77 -7.39 -0.53 -8.49
N HIS A 78 -6.13 -0.77 -8.80
CA HIS A 78 -5.57 -2.09 -9.07
C HIS A 78 -4.65 -2.59 -7.94
N LYS A 79 -4.85 -2.08 -6.71
CA LYS A 79 -4.09 -2.49 -5.52
C LYS A 79 -4.06 -4.02 -5.32
N HIS A 80 -5.19 -4.69 -5.58
CA HIS A 80 -5.32 -6.13 -5.44
C HIS A 80 -4.41 -6.94 -6.38
N PHE A 81 -4.00 -6.37 -7.52
CA PHE A 81 -3.10 -7.01 -8.47
C PHE A 81 -1.65 -6.57 -8.28
N THR A 82 -1.44 -5.31 -7.88
CA THR A 82 -0.09 -4.75 -7.72
C THR A 82 0.65 -5.29 -6.49
N ILE A 83 -0.04 -5.54 -5.37
CA ILE A 83 0.62 -6.08 -4.17
C ILE A 83 1.20 -7.50 -4.40
N PRO A 84 0.42 -8.48 -4.90
CA PRO A 84 0.96 -9.81 -5.19
C PRO A 84 2.09 -9.78 -6.22
N TYR A 85 2.04 -8.86 -7.19
CA TYR A 85 3.09 -8.72 -8.21
C TYR A 85 4.44 -8.38 -7.60
N TYR A 86 4.51 -7.40 -6.69
CA TYR A 86 5.79 -7.04 -6.05
C TYR A 86 6.30 -8.14 -5.13
N PHE A 87 5.41 -8.85 -4.43
CA PHE A 87 5.76 -10.02 -3.64
C PHE A 87 6.35 -11.14 -4.52
N TYR A 88 5.70 -11.47 -5.64
CA TYR A 88 6.22 -12.46 -6.58
C TYR A 88 7.56 -12.02 -7.18
N LYS A 89 7.70 -10.76 -7.59
CA LYS A 89 8.94 -10.24 -8.18
C LYS A 89 10.15 -10.40 -7.26
N GLU A 90 9.98 -10.19 -5.96
CA GLU A 90 11.06 -10.32 -4.97
C GLU A 90 11.35 -11.79 -4.61
N TRP A 91 10.32 -12.64 -4.54
CA TRP A 91 10.44 -14.02 -4.07
C TRP A 91 10.42 -15.10 -5.16
N TRP A 92 10.36 -14.72 -6.45
CA TRP A 92 10.26 -15.67 -7.57
C TRP A 92 11.31 -16.80 -7.55
N PRO A 93 12.58 -16.58 -7.17
CA PRO A 93 13.57 -17.67 -7.17
C PRO A 93 13.25 -18.69 -6.08
N VAL A 94 12.79 -18.23 -4.92
CA VAL A 94 12.42 -19.09 -3.78
C VAL A 94 11.17 -19.90 -4.12
N ILE A 95 10.16 -19.26 -4.71
CA ILE A 95 8.93 -19.92 -5.16
C ILE A 95 9.27 -20.99 -6.20
N TYR A 96 10.15 -20.67 -7.15
CA TYR A 96 10.59 -21.61 -8.19
C TYR A 96 11.30 -22.83 -7.62
N LEU A 97 12.26 -22.64 -6.69
CA LEU A 97 12.95 -23.74 -6.03
C LEU A 97 12.00 -24.60 -5.20
N GLY A 98 11.04 -23.99 -4.50
CA GLY A 98 10.00 -24.69 -3.76
C GLY A 98 9.14 -25.58 -4.66
N MET A 99 8.76 -25.09 -5.84
CA MET A 99 8.03 -25.88 -6.83
C MET A 99 8.84 -27.09 -7.31
N ILE A 100 10.11 -26.89 -7.69
CA ILE A 100 10.98 -28.01 -8.10
C ILE A 100 11.10 -29.05 -6.98
N TYR A 101 11.31 -28.61 -5.74
CA TYR A 101 11.44 -29.50 -4.60
C TYR A 101 10.16 -30.30 -4.33
N SER A 102 8.99 -29.66 -4.41
CA SER A 102 7.71 -30.36 -4.26
C SER A 102 7.46 -31.42 -5.33
N ILE A 103 7.88 -31.14 -6.57
CA ILE A 103 7.79 -32.10 -7.68
C ILE A 103 8.71 -33.29 -7.42
N LEU A 104 9.96 -33.05 -7.00
CA LEU A 104 10.91 -34.11 -6.64
C LEU A 104 10.37 -35.01 -5.52
N LEU A 105 9.83 -34.42 -4.45
CA LEU A 105 9.21 -35.19 -3.36
C LEU A 105 8.03 -36.03 -3.84
N PHE A 106 7.20 -35.49 -4.73
CA PHE A 106 6.09 -36.23 -5.33
C PHE A 106 6.58 -37.46 -6.11
N TYR A 107 7.64 -37.32 -6.92
CA TYR A 107 8.22 -38.44 -7.66
C TYR A 107 8.87 -39.49 -6.74
N LEU A 108 9.59 -39.07 -5.71
CA LEU A 108 10.20 -39.98 -4.75
C LEU A 108 9.14 -40.79 -3.98
N ASN A 109 8.06 -40.14 -3.54
CA ASN A 109 6.94 -40.83 -2.89
C ASN A 109 6.23 -41.81 -3.80
N LYS A 110 6.18 -41.54 -5.12
CA LYS A 110 5.59 -42.47 -6.09
C LYS A 110 6.47 -43.71 -6.28
N ILE A 111 7.79 -43.57 -6.31
CA ILE A 111 8.73 -44.70 -6.44
C ILE A 111 8.72 -45.56 -5.17
N ALA A 112 8.62 -44.94 -3.99
CA ALA A 112 8.63 -45.66 -2.70
C ALA A 112 7.36 -46.47 -2.40
N ASN A 113 6.24 -46.20 -3.10
CA ASN A 113 4.95 -46.87 -2.91
C ASN A 113 4.58 -47.84 -4.06
N ILE A 114 5.54 -48.17 -4.93
CA ILE A 114 5.45 -49.21 -5.97
C ILE A 114 6.28 -50.41 -5.50
#